data_AF-A0A7C1V0B9-F1
#
_entry.id   AF-A0A7C1V0B9-F1
#
_cell.length_a   1.000
_cell.length_b   1.000
_cell.length_c   1.000
_cell.angle_alpha   90.00
_cell.angle_beta   90.00
_cell.angle_gamma   90.00
#
_symmetry.space_group_name_H-M   'P 1'
#
loop_
_entity.id
_entity.type
_entity.pdbx_description
1 polymer ?
#
loop_
_entity_poly.entity_id
_entity_poly.type
_entity_poly.pdbx_seq_one_letter_code
_entity_poly.pdbx_strand_id
1 'polypeptide(L)'
;FVVYIRAIGLVGMGVAAVLMYTAPAWVTLLSALFLKERISGVKVGALLLAVGGCALVGRVYDLAGARLNLPGILAGLGAGLTYGLYTIFSKVAQHRYTAWATLAYALGLGALFMLPLQSLADLGRALTTPSLLFWLLMLGLVPTLAGGLAFNAALRLMPASNVSIVATLEPAIAALLGWAFLDERLELLQLLGGGLILVGAIVLQREVVNSLERSDLTWKAGGD
;
A
#
# COMPACT_ATOMS: atom_id res chain seq x y z
N PHE A 1 11.36 -0.78 -0.24
CA PHE A 1 11.77 -2.00 0.49
C PHE A 1 12.97 -1.76 1.42
N VAL A 2 14.17 -1.44 0.91
CA VAL A 2 15.39 -1.24 1.76
C VAL A 2 15.18 -0.24 2.90
N VAL A 3 14.64 0.94 2.59
CA VAL A 3 14.42 2.00 3.59
C VAL A 3 13.41 1.56 4.66
N TYR A 4 12.41 0.75 4.29
CA TYR A 4 11.42 0.22 5.22
C TYR A 4 12.01 -0.81 6.18
N ILE A 5 12.80 -1.77 5.67
CA ILE A 5 13.51 -2.74 6.53
C ILE A 5 14.44 -2.02 7.51
N ARG A 6 15.11 -0.96 7.05
CA ARG A 6 15.93 -0.11 7.93
C ARG A 6 15.10 0.62 8.97
N ALA A 7 13.91 1.11 8.63
CA ALA A 7 12.98 1.71 9.59
C ALA A 7 12.56 0.69 10.66
N ILE A 8 12.19 -0.54 10.28
CA ILE A 8 11.84 -1.61 11.23
C ILE A 8 12.98 -1.83 12.25
N GLY A 9 14.22 -1.92 11.78
CA GLY A 9 15.38 -2.09 12.66
C GLY A 9 15.67 -0.91 13.59
N LEU A 10 15.18 0.30 13.27
CA LEU A 10 15.46 1.53 14.03
C LEU A 10 14.34 1.90 15.00
N VAL A 11 13.07 1.80 14.59
CA VAL A 11 11.89 2.23 15.37
C VAL A 11 10.97 1.08 15.78
N GLY A 12 11.24 -0.15 15.32
CA GLY A 12 10.38 -1.31 15.53
C GLY A 12 9.32 -1.47 14.43
N MET A 13 8.71 -2.66 14.38
CA MET A 13 7.77 -3.04 13.33
C MET A 13 6.50 -2.19 13.32
N GLY A 14 5.87 -1.98 14.48
CA GLY A 14 4.61 -1.22 14.59
C GLY A 14 4.76 0.23 14.11
N VAL A 15 5.76 0.95 14.62
CA VAL A 15 6.03 2.34 14.22
C VAL A 15 6.41 2.43 12.75
N ALA A 16 7.27 1.53 12.25
CA ALA A 16 7.65 1.51 10.84
C ALA A 16 6.44 1.30 9.92
N ALA A 17 5.55 0.35 10.25
CA ALA A 17 4.35 0.07 9.46
C ALA A 17 3.47 1.30 9.33
N VAL A 18 3.30 2.06 10.41
CA VAL A 18 2.43 3.25 10.44
C VAL A 18 3.02 4.39 9.62
N LEU A 19 4.32 4.61 9.74
CA LEU A 19 5.03 5.57 8.91
C LEU A 19 4.93 5.18 7.43
N MET A 20 4.96 3.89 7.11
CA MET A 20 4.72 3.40 5.76
C MET A 20 3.26 3.59 5.32
N TYR A 21 2.27 3.44 6.21
CA TYR A 21 0.85 3.71 5.93
C TYR A 21 0.52 5.20 5.77
N THR A 22 1.50 6.11 5.86
CA THR A 22 1.37 7.47 5.32
C THR A 22 1.44 7.50 3.78
N ALA A 23 1.78 6.38 3.14
CA ALA A 23 1.86 6.24 1.69
C ALA A 23 0.64 6.76 0.92
N PRO A 24 -0.63 6.48 1.30
CA PRO A 24 -1.79 7.02 0.58
C PRO A 24 -1.87 8.55 0.62
N ALA A 25 -1.35 9.18 1.68
CA ALA A 25 -1.26 10.64 1.75
C ALA A 25 -0.21 11.17 0.76
N TRP A 26 0.95 10.51 0.68
CA TRP A 26 1.97 10.82 -0.33
C TRP A 26 1.44 10.59 -1.74
N VAL A 27 0.77 9.47 -2.00
CA VAL A 27 0.16 9.19 -3.32
C VAL A 27 -0.86 10.26 -3.68
N THR A 28 -1.75 10.64 -2.76
CA THR A 28 -2.77 11.67 -3.01
C THR A 28 -2.13 13.03 -3.30
N LEU A 29 -1.10 13.42 -2.55
CA LEU A 29 -0.37 14.67 -2.77
C LEU A 29 0.35 14.65 -4.13
N LEU A 30 1.10 13.59 -4.41
CA LEU A 30 1.86 13.46 -5.65
C LEU A 30 0.95 13.29 -6.86
N SER A 31 -0.23 12.67 -6.72
CA SER A 31 -1.18 12.54 -7.81
C SER A 31 -1.85 13.87 -8.16
N ALA A 32 -2.12 14.74 -7.18
CA ALA A 32 -2.53 16.10 -7.46
C ALA A 32 -1.43 16.92 -8.15
N LEU A 33 -0.17 16.76 -7.73
CA LEU A 33 0.95 17.52 -8.29
C LEU A 33 1.35 17.07 -9.70
N PHE A 34 1.55 15.77 -9.91
CA PHE A 34 2.10 15.22 -11.16
C PHE A 34 1.03 14.76 -12.14
N LEU A 35 -0.08 14.21 -11.65
CA LEU A 35 -1.17 13.68 -12.48
C LEU A 35 -2.35 14.64 -12.61
N LYS A 36 -2.31 15.78 -11.91
CA LYS A 36 -3.37 16.80 -11.88
C LYS A 36 -4.73 16.21 -11.48
N GLU A 37 -4.73 15.19 -10.62
CA GLU A 37 -5.96 14.60 -10.09
C GLU A 37 -6.72 15.60 -9.22
N ARG A 38 -8.04 15.66 -9.35
CA ARG A 38 -8.88 16.45 -8.46
C ARG A 38 -8.95 15.78 -7.08
N ILE A 39 -8.63 16.55 -6.04
CA ILE A 39 -8.82 16.16 -4.65
C ILE A 39 -10.12 16.79 -4.16
N SER A 40 -11.12 15.96 -3.90
CA SER A 40 -12.38 16.38 -3.28
C SER A 40 -12.27 16.34 -1.75
N GLY A 41 -13.14 17.08 -1.06
CA GLY A 41 -13.25 16.99 0.40
C GLY A 41 -13.61 15.59 0.89
N VAL A 42 -14.40 14.84 0.11
CA VAL A 42 -14.76 13.44 0.41
C VAL A 42 -13.52 12.53 0.36
N LYS A 43 -12.66 12.70 -0.65
CA LYS A 43 -11.39 11.98 -0.75
C LYS A 43 -10.45 12.28 0.42
N VAL A 44 -10.38 13.54 0.86
CA VAL A 44 -9.59 13.92 2.05
C VAL A 44 -10.15 13.25 3.31
N GLY A 45 -11.48 13.27 3.49
CA GLY A 45 -12.12 12.57 4.61
C GLY A 45 -11.84 11.07 4.60
N ALA A 46 -11.97 10.41 3.44
CA ALA A 46 -11.67 8.99 3.28
C ALA A 46 -10.19 8.67 3.58
N LEU A 47 -9.27 9.52 3.13
CA LEU A 47 -7.84 9.40 3.42
C LEU A 47 -7.55 9.50 4.92
N LEU A 48 -8.15 10.48 5.62
CA LEU A 48 -7.97 10.63 7.07
C LEU A 48 -8.51 9.43 7.85
N LEU A 49 -9.68 8.91 7.46
CA LEU A 49 -10.25 7.70 8.04
C LEU A 49 -9.36 6.48 7.81
N ALA A 50 -8.86 6.31 6.58
CA ALA A 50 -7.97 5.21 6.22
C ALA A 50 -6.64 5.26 7.02
N VAL A 51 -5.97 6.41 7.04
CA VAL A 51 -4.69 6.57 7.77
C VAL A 51 -4.90 6.40 9.28
N GLY A 52 -5.96 6.99 9.84
CA GLY A 52 -6.30 6.84 11.25
C GLY A 52 -6.63 5.39 11.62
N GLY A 53 -7.39 4.70 10.76
CA GLY A 53 -7.71 3.29 10.95
C GLY A 53 -6.48 2.38 10.85
N CYS A 54 -5.57 2.63 9.90
CA CYS A 54 -4.29 1.92 9.82
C CYS A 54 -3.44 2.11 11.09
N ALA A 55 -3.44 3.31 11.68
CA ALA A 55 -2.73 3.58 12.92
C ALA A 55 -3.29 2.76 14.10
N LEU A 56 -4.61 2.60 14.16
CA LEU A 56 -5.26 1.78 15.19
C LEU A 56 -5.01 0.28 14.97
N VAL A 57 -5.12 -0.21 13.73
CA VAL A 57 -4.85 -1.62 13.42
C VAL A 57 -3.38 -1.97 13.68
N GLY A 58 -2.47 -1.07 13.31
CA GLY A 58 -1.02 -1.20 13.52
C GLY A 58 -0.55 -1.02 14.98
N ARG A 59 -1.48 -0.97 15.95
CA ARG A 59 -1.20 -0.86 17.39
C ARG A 59 -0.28 0.31 17.75
N VAL A 60 -0.43 1.48 17.12
CA VAL A 60 0.40 2.67 17.43
C VAL A 60 0.30 3.11 18.90
N TYR A 61 -0.84 2.85 19.54
CA TYR A 61 -1.06 3.15 20.95
C TYR A 61 -0.21 2.29 21.88
N ASP A 62 0.23 1.11 21.42
CA ASP A 62 1.07 0.20 22.17
C ASP A 62 2.54 0.40 21.76
N LEU A 63 3.14 1.46 22.31
CA LEU A 63 4.54 1.81 22.09
C LEU A 63 5.50 0.96 22.93
N ALA A 64 5.05 -0.14 23.53
CA ALA A 64 5.90 -1.04 24.28
C ALA A 64 7.01 -1.60 23.36
N GLY A 65 8.26 -1.15 23.55
CA GLY A 65 9.40 -1.52 22.71
C GLY A 65 9.69 -0.58 21.53
N ALA A 66 8.88 0.48 21.33
CA ALA A 66 9.15 1.49 20.31
C ALA A 66 10.36 2.34 20.71
N ARG A 67 11.35 2.42 19.82
CA ARG A 67 12.49 3.34 19.95
C ARG A 67 12.29 4.50 19.00
N LEU A 68 11.67 5.57 19.47
CA LEU A 68 11.47 6.76 18.64
C LEU A 68 12.81 7.45 18.42
N ASN A 69 13.40 7.23 17.25
CA ASN A 69 14.61 7.92 16.82
C ASN A 69 14.33 8.66 15.50
N LEU A 70 14.93 9.84 15.37
CA LEU A 70 14.74 10.68 14.18
C LEU A 70 15.14 9.94 12.88
N PRO A 71 16.27 9.20 12.81
CA PRO A 71 16.65 8.49 11.59
C PRO A 71 15.65 7.42 11.16
N GLY A 72 15.03 6.69 12.10
CA GLY A 72 14.05 5.66 11.78
C GLY A 72 12.70 6.23 11.40
N ILE A 73 12.31 7.37 12.00
CA ILE A 73 11.11 8.12 11.57
C ILE A 73 11.28 8.61 10.13
N LEU A 74 12.42 9.23 9.81
CA LEU A 74 12.73 9.69 8.46
C LEU A 74 12.80 8.52 7.47
N ALA A 75 13.35 7.37 7.88
CA ALA A 75 13.35 6.16 7.06
C ALA A 75 11.92 5.64 6.81
N GLY A 76 11.05 5.60 7.82
CA GLY A 76 9.66 5.17 7.66
C GLY A 76 8.86 6.09 6.75
N LEU A 77 8.98 7.41 6.93
CA LEU A 77 8.35 8.39 6.03
C LEU A 77 8.93 8.30 4.61
N GLY A 78 10.25 8.11 4.51
CA GLY A 78 10.93 7.85 3.24
C GLY A 78 10.40 6.60 2.55
N ALA A 79 10.08 5.53 3.30
CA ALA A 79 9.45 4.35 2.75
C ALA A 79 8.06 4.67 2.17
N GLY A 80 7.22 5.40 2.91
CA GLY A 80 5.92 5.88 2.42
C GLY A 80 6.03 6.75 1.17
N LEU A 81 7.00 7.67 1.13
CA LEU A 81 7.28 8.52 -0.04
C LEU A 81 7.75 7.70 -1.25
N THR A 82 8.67 6.75 -1.06
CA THR A 82 9.13 5.87 -2.15
C THR A 82 8.00 4.99 -2.70
N TYR A 83 7.10 4.54 -1.84
CA TYR A 83 5.88 3.84 -2.28
C TYR A 83 5.01 4.78 -3.11
N GLY A 84 4.80 6.01 -2.65
CA GLY A 84 4.05 7.02 -3.39
C GLY A 84 4.63 7.29 -4.78
N LEU A 85 5.95 7.50 -4.87
CA LEU A 85 6.65 7.68 -6.14
C LEU A 85 6.50 6.45 -7.05
N TYR A 86 6.64 5.24 -6.51
CA TYR A 86 6.41 4.00 -7.26
C TYR A 86 4.99 3.95 -7.83
N THR A 87 3.97 4.31 -7.05
CA THR A 87 2.58 4.34 -7.52
C THR A 87 2.39 5.34 -8.66
N ILE A 88 2.95 6.55 -8.55
CA ILE A 88 2.84 7.58 -9.61
C ILE A 88 3.58 7.14 -10.87
N PHE A 89 4.82 6.67 -10.77
CA PHE A 89 5.55 6.18 -11.94
C PHE A 89 4.88 4.97 -12.58
N SER A 90 4.33 4.06 -11.77
CA SER A 90 3.56 2.92 -12.27
C SER A 90 2.33 3.40 -13.03
N LYS A 91 1.56 4.35 -12.48
CA LYS A 91 0.39 4.96 -13.13
C LYS A 91 0.76 5.63 -14.46
N VAL A 92 1.88 6.36 -14.52
CA VAL A 92 2.38 6.95 -15.76
C VAL A 92 2.80 5.87 -16.77
N ALA A 93 3.53 4.85 -16.32
CA ALA A 93 3.97 3.74 -17.15
C ALA A 93 2.79 2.97 -17.77
N GLN A 94 1.65 2.88 -17.06
CA GLN A 94 0.45 2.23 -17.58
C GLN A 94 -0.11 2.84 -18.87
N HIS A 95 0.22 4.11 -19.19
CA HIS A 95 -0.19 4.74 -20.46
C HIS A 95 0.52 4.13 -21.69
N ARG A 96 1.72 3.57 -21.51
CA ARG A 96 2.54 3.03 -22.61
C ARG A 96 2.75 1.52 -22.52
N TYR A 97 2.72 0.96 -21.32
CA TYR A 97 3.05 -0.44 -21.05
C TYR A 97 1.91 -1.16 -20.35
N THR A 98 1.82 -2.47 -20.54
CA THR A 98 0.87 -3.34 -19.83
C THR A 98 1.16 -3.40 -18.33
N ALA A 99 0.15 -3.77 -17.53
CA ALA A 99 0.33 -4.00 -16.09
C ALA A 99 1.42 -5.05 -15.83
N TRP A 100 1.44 -6.11 -16.66
CA TRP A 100 2.48 -7.14 -16.67
C TRP A 100 3.88 -6.58 -16.97
N ALA A 101 4.04 -5.83 -18.06
CA ALA A 101 5.34 -5.28 -18.43
C ALA A 101 5.87 -4.32 -17.35
N THR A 102 5.00 -3.46 -16.82
CA THR A 102 5.36 -2.52 -15.75
C THR A 102 5.82 -3.25 -14.49
N LEU A 103 5.11 -4.31 -14.10
CA LEU A 103 5.49 -5.12 -12.95
C LEU A 103 6.78 -5.91 -13.20
N ALA A 104 6.95 -6.47 -14.40
CA ALA A 104 8.16 -7.21 -14.77
C ALA A 104 9.40 -6.31 -14.72
N TYR A 105 9.33 -5.08 -15.23
CA TYR A 105 10.43 -4.12 -15.11
C TYR A 105 10.68 -3.71 -13.67
N ALA A 106 9.62 -3.44 -12.88
CA ALA A 106 9.76 -3.06 -11.48
C ALA A 106 10.42 -4.16 -10.65
N LEU A 107 9.97 -5.41 -10.79
CA LEU A 107 10.54 -6.56 -10.09
C LEU A 107 11.93 -6.92 -10.61
N GLY A 108 12.15 -6.87 -11.92
CA GLY A 108 13.45 -7.18 -12.52
C GLY A 108 14.54 -6.19 -12.13
N LEU A 109 14.27 -4.88 -12.24
CA LEU A 109 15.18 -3.85 -11.77
C LEU A 109 15.35 -3.91 -10.25
N GLY A 110 14.26 -4.12 -9.51
CA GLY A 110 14.31 -4.29 -8.06
C GLY A 110 15.23 -5.44 -7.65
N ALA A 111 15.10 -6.60 -8.29
CA ALA A 111 15.97 -7.75 -8.07
C ALA A 111 17.44 -7.41 -8.39
N LEU A 112 17.70 -6.76 -9.53
CA LEU A 112 19.05 -6.37 -9.95
C LEU A 112 19.73 -5.43 -8.95
N PHE A 113 19.02 -4.41 -8.47
CA PHE A 113 19.54 -3.45 -7.49
C PHE A 113 19.68 -4.04 -6.07
N MET A 114 18.86 -5.05 -5.73
CA MET A 114 18.95 -5.71 -4.43
C MET A 114 19.96 -6.84 -4.38
N LEU A 115 20.30 -7.45 -5.52
CA LEU A 115 21.28 -8.55 -5.60
C LEU A 115 22.64 -8.24 -4.93
N PRO A 116 23.29 -7.08 -5.14
CA PRO A 116 24.59 -6.79 -4.50
C PRO A 116 24.49 -6.55 -2.99
N LEU A 117 23.28 -6.32 -2.45
CA LEU A 117 23.06 -6.15 -1.02
C LEU A 117 22.84 -7.49 -0.30
N GLN A 118 22.73 -8.60 -1.04
CA GLN A 118 22.47 -9.92 -0.47
C GLN A 118 23.75 -10.70 -0.21
N SER A 119 23.77 -11.43 0.90
CA SER A 119 24.82 -12.37 1.25
C SER A 119 24.71 -13.63 0.37
N LEU A 120 25.80 -13.98 -0.32
CA LEU A 120 25.88 -15.20 -1.12
C LEU A 120 25.62 -16.46 -0.28
N ALA A 121 26.00 -16.45 1.00
CA ALA A 121 25.77 -17.57 1.91
C ALA A 121 24.28 -17.75 2.22
N ASP A 122 23.53 -16.66 2.41
CA ASP A 122 22.10 -16.73 2.70
C ASP A 122 21.29 -17.08 1.47
N LEU A 123 21.72 -16.63 0.28
CA LEU A 123 21.15 -17.09 -0.99
C LEU A 123 21.35 -18.60 -1.19
N GLY A 124 22.55 -19.10 -0.91
CA GLY A 124 22.85 -20.54 -0.99
C GLY A 124 21.99 -21.38 -0.03
N ARG A 125 21.77 -20.90 1.20
CA ARG A 125 20.86 -21.55 2.18
C ARG A 125 19.42 -21.54 1.72
N ALA A 126 18.95 -20.43 1.16
CA ALA A 126 17.59 -20.30 0.65
C ALA A 126 17.29 -21.28 -0.48
N LEU A 127 18.26 -21.54 -1.36
CA LEU A 127 18.13 -22.47 -2.48
C LEU A 127 18.24 -23.94 -2.09
N THR A 128 19.00 -24.25 -1.04
CA THR A 128 19.24 -25.64 -0.60
C THR A 128 18.22 -26.13 0.42
N THR A 129 17.42 -25.24 1.03
CA THR A 129 16.41 -25.60 2.03
C THR A 129 15.00 -25.62 1.40
N PRO A 130 14.38 -26.79 1.16
CA PRO A 130 13.13 -26.88 0.40
C PRO A 130 11.95 -26.12 1.02
N SER A 131 11.84 -26.13 2.35
CA SER A 131 10.78 -25.42 3.07
C SER A 131 10.90 -23.90 2.92
N LEU A 132 12.12 -23.37 3.01
CA LEU A 132 12.39 -21.95 2.83
C LEU A 132 12.13 -21.53 1.38
N LEU A 133 12.59 -22.34 0.41
CA LEU A 133 12.33 -22.10 -1.00
C LEU A 133 10.82 -22.08 -1.29
N PHE A 134 10.05 -23.01 -0.72
CA PHE A 134 8.59 -23.04 -0.86
C PHE A 134 7.94 -21.74 -0.38
N TRP A 135 8.27 -21.27 0.83
CA TRP A 135 7.71 -20.03 1.36
C TRP A 135 8.14 -18.79 0.56
N LEU A 136 9.37 -18.75 0.06
CA LEU A 136 9.86 -17.68 -0.81
C LEU A 136 9.11 -17.64 -2.14
N LEU A 137 8.86 -18.82 -2.75
CA LEU A 137 8.07 -18.91 -3.97
C LEU A 137 6.62 -18.48 -3.74
N MET A 138 6.00 -18.89 -2.63
CA MET A 138 4.66 -18.44 -2.28
C MET A 138 4.60 -16.92 -2.08
N LEU A 139 5.58 -16.32 -1.39
CA LEU A 139 5.69 -14.87 -1.21
C LEU A 139 5.88 -14.12 -2.53
N GLY A 140 6.68 -14.68 -3.45
CA GLY A 140 6.91 -14.09 -4.77
C GLY A 140 5.70 -14.19 -5.69
N LEU A 141 5.01 -15.33 -5.71
CA LEU A 141 3.91 -15.58 -6.64
C LEU A 141 2.59 -14.98 -6.16
N VAL A 142 2.28 -15.09 -4.86
CA VAL A 142 0.96 -14.73 -4.35
C VAL A 142 0.87 -13.24 -4.03
N PRO A 143 1.43 -12.71 -2.93
CA PRO A 143 1.27 -11.29 -2.63
C PRO A 143 2.05 -10.39 -3.59
N THR A 144 3.24 -10.80 -4.05
CA THR A 144 4.07 -9.92 -4.89
C THR A 144 3.58 -9.87 -6.33
N LEU A 145 3.46 -11.03 -7.00
CA LEU A 145 3.04 -11.07 -8.41
C LEU A 145 1.53 -10.84 -8.54
N ALA A 146 0.68 -11.65 -7.89
CA ALA A 146 -0.77 -11.48 -8.04
C ALA A 146 -1.26 -10.14 -7.45
N GLY A 147 -0.79 -9.78 -6.26
CA GLY A 147 -1.11 -8.48 -5.64
C GLY A 147 -0.59 -7.29 -6.46
N GLY A 148 0.66 -7.35 -6.93
CA GLY A 148 1.24 -6.31 -7.78
C GLY A 148 0.52 -6.14 -9.12
N LEU A 149 0.05 -7.23 -9.73
CA LEU A 149 -0.76 -7.18 -10.95
C LEU A 149 -2.13 -6.57 -10.68
N ALA A 150 -2.81 -6.99 -9.61
CA ALA A 150 -4.10 -6.43 -9.23
C ALA A 150 -3.98 -4.93 -8.95
N PHE A 151 -2.93 -4.51 -8.26
CA PHE A 151 -2.65 -3.10 -7.97
C PHE A 151 -2.38 -2.31 -9.26
N ASN A 152 -1.53 -2.80 -10.14
CA ASN A 152 -1.24 -2.13 -11.41
C ASN A 152 -2.45 -2.11 -12.36
N ALA A 153 -3.28 -3.16 -12.35
CA ALA A 153 -4.54 -3.19 -13.07
C ALA A 153 -5.52 -2.14 -12.50
N ALA A 154 -5.63 -2.03 -11.17
CA ALA A 154 -6.42 -0.98 -10.53
C ALA A 154 -5.93 0.42 -10.90
N LEU A 155 -4.61 0.64 -10.99
CA LEU A 155 -4.02 1.89 -11.46
C LEU A 155 -4.37 2.20 -12.92
N ARG A 156 -4.70 1.22 -13.77
CA ARG A 156 -5.19 1.51 -15.13
C ARG A 156 -6.62 2.06 -15.11
N LEU A 157 -7.44 1.52 -14.22
CA LEU A 157 -8.88 1.74 -14.20
C LEU A 157 -9.30 2.94 -13.34
N MET A 158 -8.47 3.31 -12.36
CA MET A 158 -8.84 4.31 -11.34
C MET A 158 -7.73 5.34 -11.11
N PRO A 159 -8.06 6.53 -10.56
CA PRO A 159 -7.08 7.49 -10.07
C PRO A 159 -6.11 6.85 -9.06
N ALA A 160 -4.83 7.24 -9.09
CA ALA A 160 -3.80 6.69 -8.21
C ALA A 160 -4.13 6.93 -6.72
N SER A 161 -4.66 8.12 -6.41
CA SER A 161 -5.15 8.45 -5.07
C SER A 161 -6.18 7.43 -4.57
N ASN A 162 -7.17 7.10 -5.40
CA ASN A 162 -8.22 6.16 -5.01
C ASN A 162 -7.69 4.74 -4.78
N VAL A 163 -6.82 4.26 -5.67
CA VAL A 163 -6.20 2.93 -5.54
C VAL A 163 -5.43 2.83 -4.23
N SER A 164 -4.65 3.85 -3.88
CA SER A 164 -3.86 3.84 -2.65
C SER A 164 -4.71 3.87 -1.38
N ILE A 165 -5.84 4.59 -1.38
CA ILE A 165 -6.76 4.62 -0.24
C ILE A 165 -7.45 3.27 -0.10
N VAL A 166 -7.92 2.65 -1.19
CA VAL A 166 -8.52 1.31 -1.13
C VAL A 166 -7.52 0.25 -0.68
N ALA A 167 -6.24 0.38 -1.07
CA ALA A 167 -5.17 -0.53 -0.64
C ALA A 167 -4.96 -0.52 0.89
N THR A 168 -5.39 0.52 1.61
CA THR A 168 -5.37 0.53 3.08
C THR A 168 -6.31 -0.49 3.74
N LEU A 169 -7.17 -1.17 2.97
CA LEU A 169 -7.91 -2.34 3.45
C LEU A 169 -6.99 -3.51 3.80
N GLU A 170 -5.78 -3.57 3.24
CA GLU A 170 -4.80 -4.62 3.49
C GLU A 170 -4.54 -4.86 4.98
N PRO A 171 -4.16 -3.87 5.81
CA PRO A 171 -3.96 -4.08 7.25
C PRO A 171 -5.21 -4.59 7.97
N ALA A 172 -6.41 -4.15 7.59
CA ALA A 172 -7.64 -4.65 8.20
C ALA A 172 -7.85 -6.15 7.88
N ILE A 173 -7.63 -6.54 6.62
CA ILE A 173 -7.70 -7.94 6.19
C ILE A 173 -6.60 -8.76 6.88
N ALA A 174 -5.37 -8.23 6.97
CA ALA A 174 -4.26 -8.89 7.64
C ALA A 174 -4.57 -9.17 9.11
N ALA A 175 -5.14 -8.21 9.84
CA ALA A 175 -5.56 -8.40 11.23
C ALA A 175 -6.66 -9.47 11.37
N LEU A 176 -7.62 -9.51 10.45
CA LEU A 176 -8.66 -10.56 10.42
C LEU A 176 -8.08 -11.94 10.15
N LEU A 177 -7.12 -12.05 9.23
CA LEU A 177 -6.43 -13.30 8.93
C LEU A 177 -5.52 -13.74 10.10
N GLY A 178 -4.85 -12.80 10.76
CA GLY A 178 -4.08 -13.05 11.98
C GLY A 178 -4.94 -13.68 13.08
N TRP A 179 -6.12 -13.11 13.29
CA TRP A 179 -7.09 -13.67 14.22
C TRP A 179 -7.62 -15.06 13.81
N ALA A 180 -7.93 -15.25 12.52
CA ALA A 180 -8.55 -16.48 12.05
C ALA A 180 -7.58 -17.67 11.94
N PHE A 181 -6.30 -17.41 11.64
CA PHE A 181 -5.32 -18.45 11.31
C PHE A 181 -4.11 -18.50 12.24
N LEU A 182 -3.78 -17.41 12.94
CA LEU A 182 -2.60 -17.32 13.82
C LEU A 182 -2.95 -17.25 15.32
N ASP A 183 -4.22 -17.49 15.69
CA ASP A 183 -4.73 -17.37 17.07
C ASP A 183 -4.41 -16.01 17.73
N GLU A 184 -4.24 -14.96 16.92
CA GLU A 184 -4.00 -13.62 17.42
C GLU A 184 -5.28 -13.04 18.03
N ARG A 185 -5.14 -12.30 19.14
CA ARG A 185 -6.28 -11.61 19.75
C ARG A 185 -6.54 -10.28 19.07
N LEU A 186 -7.74 -10.10 18.52
CA LEU A 186 -8.22 -8.80 18.05
C LEU A 186 -8.61 -7.91 19.23
N GLU A 187 -7.90 -6.81 19.37
CA GLU A 187 -8.25 -5.78 20.35
C GLU A 187 -9.39 -4.90 19.82
N LEU A 188 -10.17 -4.32 20.74
CA LEU A 188 -11.27 -3.43 20.36
C LEU A 188 -10.81 -2.25 19.50
N LEU A 189 -9.61 -1.73 19.76
CA LEU A 189 -9.01 -0.66 18.96
C LEU A 189 -8.68 -1.11 17.53
N GLN A 190 -8.27 -2.36 17.32
CA GLN A 190 -8.03 -2.91 15.97
C GLN A 190 -9.35 -3.09 15.21
N LEU A 191 -10.42 -3.53 15.88
CA LEU A 191 -11.76 -3.61 15.28
C LEU A 191 -12.29 -2.22 14.87
N LEU A 192 -12.13 -1.23 15.74
CA LEU A 192 -12.46 0.16 15.41
C LEU A 192 -11.62 0.67 14.23
N GLY A 193 -10.33 0.39 14.24
CA GLY A 193 -9.42 0.74 13.14
C GLY A 193 -9.85 0.14 11.81
N GLY A 194 -10.18 -1.16 11.79
CA GLY A 194 -10.73 -1.84 10.61
C GLY A 194 -12.05 -1.21 10.15
N GLY A 195 -12.94 -0.86 11.09
CA GLY A 195 -14.17 -0.13 10.80
C GLY A 195 -13.93 1.23 10.14
N LEU A 196 -12.97 2.02 10.63
CA LEU A 196 -12.60 3.30 10.03
C LEU A 196 -12.12 3.15 8.59
N ILE A 197 -11.27 2.15 8.33
CA ILE A 197 -10.75 1.87 6.98
C ILE A 197 -11.92 1.49 6.05
N LEU A 198 -12.83 0.61 6.49
CA LEU A 198 -13.99 0.20 5.71
C LEU A 198 -14.91 1.38 5.39
N VAL A 199 -15.22 2.23 6.37
CA VAL A 199 -16.03 3.44 6.15
C VAL A 199 -15.34 4.37 5.15
N GLY A 200 -14.03 4.61 5.31
CA GLY A 200 -13.25 5.43 4.37
C GLY A 200 -13.32 4.90 2.94
N ALA A 201 -13.15 3.59 2.76
CA ALA A 201 -13.23 2.93 1.45
C ALA A 201 -14.64 3.05 0.83
N ILE A 202 -15.70 2.82 1.61
CA ILE A 202 -17.10 2.91 1.15
C ILE A 202 -17.45 4.34 0.74
N VAL A 203 -17.08 5.33 1.55
CA VAL A 203 -17.33 6.75 1.27
C VAL A 203 -16.66 7.17 -0.03
N LEU A 204 -15.40 6.77 -0.22
CA LEU A 204 -14.67 7.04 -1.46
C LEU A 204 -15.32 6.34 -2.67
N GLN A 205 -15.73 5.08 -2.54
CA GLN A 205 -16.34 4.34 -3.63
C GLN A 205 -17.66 4.98 -4.08
N ARG A 206 -18.49 5.44 -3.13
CA ARG A 206 -19.74 6.15 -3.46
C ARG A 206 -19.49 7.43 -4.24
N GLU A 207 -18.44 8.18 -3.91
CA GLU A 207 -18.08 9.38 -4.68
C GLU A 207 -17.72 9.03 -6.13
N VAL A 208 -16.94 7.97 -6.32
CA VAL A 208 -16.56 7.50 -7.66
C VAL A 208 -17.81 7.13 -8.46
N VAL A 209 -18.71 6.32 -7.90
CA VAL A 209 -19.97 5.93 -8.56
C VAL A 209 -20.82 7.16 -8.92
N ASN A 210 -21.03 8.07 -7.97
CA ASN A 210 -21.79 9.31 -8.20
C ASN A 210 -21.14 10.23 -9.26
N SER A 211 -19.83 10.15 -9.46
CA SER A 211 -19.14 10.91 -10.51
C SER A 211 -19.38 10.32 -11.91
N LEU A 212 -19.43 8.99 -12.01
CA LEU A 212 -19.70 8.26 -13.26
C LEU A 212 -21.17 8.45 -13.71
N GLU A 213 -22.11 8.33 -12.77
CA GLU A 213 -23.54 8.56 -13.05
C GLU A 213 -23.79 9.98 -13.59
N ARG A 214 -23.11 10.99 -13.02
CA ARG A 214 -23.20 12.37 -13.51
C ARG A 214 -22.63 12.55 -14.91
N SER A 215 -21.52 11.89 -15.26
CA SER A 215 -20.98 11.97 -16.63
C SER A 215 -21.91 11.32 -17.66
N ASP A 216 -22.53 10.19 -17.33
CA ASP A 216 -23.45 9.48 -18.23
C ASP A 216 -24.73 10.31 -18.48
N LEU A 217 -25.24 10.99 -17.46
CA LEU A 217 -26.38 11.89 -17.59
C LEU A 217 -26.05 13.11 -18.48
N THR A 218 -24.84 13.67 -18.36
CA THR A 218 -24.42 14.79 -19.21
C THR A 218 -24.21 14.40 -20.68
N TRP A 219 -23.74 13.18 -20.95
CA TRP A 219 -23.64 12.66 -22.32
C TRP A 219 -25.01 12.50 -22.97
N LYS A 220 -25.98 11.95 -22.23
CA LYS A 220 -27.36 11.79 -22.73
C LYS A 220 -28.07 13.13 -22.95
N ALA A 221 -27.77 14.16 -22.15
CA ALA A 221 -28.41 15.47 -22.25
C ALA A 221 -27.82 16.40 -23.33
N GLY A 222 -26.63 16.11 -23.88
CA GLY A 222 -25.97 16.91 -24.90
C GLY A 222 -25.98 16.29 -26.31
N GLY A 223 -26.71 15.19 -26.49
CA GLY A 223 -26.81 14.44 -27.74
C GLY A 223 -28.09 14.69 -28.56
N ASP A 224 -28.94 15.62 -28.13
CA ASP A 224 -30.15 16.10 -28.82
C ASP A 224 -29.87 17.47 -29.47
#